data_AF-A0A1C5A070-F1
#
_entry.id   AF-A0A1C5A070-F1
#
_cell.length_a   1.000
_cell.length_b   1.000
_cell.length_c   1.000
_cell.angle_alpha   90.00
_cell.angle_beta   90.00
_cell.angle_gamma   90.00
#
_symmetry.space_group_name_H-M   'P 1'
#
loop_
_entity.id
_entity.type
_entity.pdbx_description
1 polymer ?
#
loop_
_entity_poly.entity_id
_entity_poly.type
_entity_poly.pdbx_seq_one_letter_code
_entity_poly.pdbx_strand_id
1 'polypeptide(L)'
;MANKVDVDAIRKAGAKLDAPDGPIQYLRNVQTLLESVKLPGDALTIFGGATVAAHNASVDGHLNNVKTGIEHLHRAAEQLEQSAKNWEKSDQPWVTK
;
A
#
# COMPACT_ATOMS: atom_id res chain seq x y z
N MET A 1 -16.25 -32.71 0.87
CA MET A 1 -16.95 -31.46 0.54
C MET A 1 -15.98 -30.59 -0.23
N ALA A 2 -16.30 -30.20 -1.47
CA ALA A 2 -15.44 -29.26 -2.20
C ALA A 2 -15.55 -27.89 -1.51
N ASN A 3 -14.42 -27.28 -1.14
CA ASN A 3 -14.41 -25.92 -0.63
C ASN A 3 -14.88 -24.99 -1.75
N LYS A 4 -16.07 -24.40 -1.59
CA LYS A 4 -16.59 -23.40 -2.54
C LYS A 4 -15.86 -22.09 -2.28
N VAL A 5 -15.12 -21.61 -3.27
CA VAL A 5 -14.42 -20.33 -3.19
C VAL A 5 -15.40 -19.21 -3.49
N ASP A 6 -15.43 -18.19 -2.63
CA ASP A 6 -16.23 -16.99 -2.85
C ASP A 6 -15.39 -15.95 -3.62
N VAL A 7 -15.51 -15.99 -4.95
CA VAL A 7 -14.81 -15.08 -5.87
C VAL A 7 -15.17 -13.61 -5.60
N ASP A 8 -16.44 -13.35 -5.28
CA ASP A 8 -16.92 -11.99 -4.99
C ASP A 8 -16.29 -11.45 -3.71
N ALA A 9 -16.10 -12.29 -2.69
CA ALA A 9 -15.39 -11.91 -1.47
C ALA A 9 -13.92 -11.55 -1.76
N ILE A 10 -13.24 -12.30 -2.63
CA ILE A 10 -11.84 -12.01 -3.04
C ILE A 10 -11.75 -10.66 -3.74
N ARG A 11 -12.66 -10.38 -4.69
CA ARG A 11 -12.71 -9.09 -5.39
C ARG A 11 -13.01 -7.93 -4.44
N LYS A 12 -13.98 -8.11 -3.55
CA LYS A 12 -14.31 -7.10 -2.53
C LYS A 12 -13.14 -6.82 -1.60
N ALA A 13 -12.34 -7.84 -1.27
CA ALA A 13 -11.14 -7.65 -0.48
C ALA A 13 -10.10 -6.79 -1.23
N GLY A 14 -9.86 -7.06 -2.51
CA GLY A 14 -8.97 -6.25 -3.35
C GLY A 14 -9.46 -4.81 -3.48
N ALA A 15 -10.74 -4.61 -3.79
CA ALA A 15 -11.35 -3.29 -3.92
C ALA A 15 -11.29 -2.45 -2.64
N LYS A 16 -11.33 -3.09 -1.46
CA LYS A 16 -11.18 -2.41 -0.17
C LYS A 16 -9.77 -1.85 0.05
N LEU A 17 -8.74 -2.44 -0.56
CA LEU A 17 -7.37 -1.92 -0.45
C LEU A 17 -7.22 -0.58 -1.17
N ASP A 18 -7.82 -0.49 -2.37
CA ASP A 18 -7.81 0.68 -3.26
C ASP A 18 -8.96 1.67 -3.02
N ALA A 19 -9.82 1.43 -2.02
CA ALA A 19 -10.96 2.28 -1.74
C ALA A 19 -10.53 3.72 -1.39
N PRO A 20 -11.38 4.74 -1.67
CA PRO A 20 -11.08 6.13 -1.32
C PRO A 20 -10.84 6.38 0.17
N ASP A 21 -11.40 5.56 1.05
CA ASP A 21 -11.19 5.56 2.51
C ASP A 21 -10.36 4.34 2.97
N GLY A 22 -9.74 3.65 2.01
CA GLY A 22 -8.96 2.43 2.22
C GLY A 22 -7.56 2.69 2.78
N PRO A 23 -6.82 1.61 3.11
CA PRO A 23 -5.50 1.68 3.69
C PRO A 23 -4.49 2.41 2.78
N ILE A 24 -4.63 2.32 1.46
CA ILE A 24 -3.77 3.05 0.52
C ILE A 24 -3.97 4.56 0.66
N GLN A 25 -5.22 5.03 0.75
CA GLN A 25 -5.48 6.46 0.93
C GLN A 25 -4.98 6.94 2.31
N TYR A 26 -5.16 6.14 3.36
CA TYR A 26 -4.59 6.44 4.67
C TYR A 26 -3.06 6.63 4.58
N LEU A 27 -2.35 5.71 3.92
CA LEU A 27 -0.90 5.81 3.76
C LEU A 27 -0.47 7.01 2.90
N ARG A 28 -1.23 7.37 1.87
CA ARG A 28 -0.99 8.60 1.10
C ARG A 28 -1.11 9.85 1.98
N ASN A 29 -2.12 9.89 2.85
CA ASN A 29 -2.26 11.01 3.78
C ASN A 29 -1.09 11.08 4.78
N VAL A 30 -0.63 9.92 5.28
CA VAL A 30 0.57 9.83 6.12
C VAL A 30 1.81 10.31 5.37
N GLN A 31 1.97 9.94 4.10
CA GLN A 31 3.07 10.40 3.26
C GLN A 31 3.09 11.94 3.17
N THR A 32 1.97 12.56 2.84
CA THR A 32 1.85 14.03 2.77
C THR A 32 2.20 14.68 4.10
N LEU A 33 1.76 14.11 5.22
CA LEU A 33 2.08 14.63 6.54
C LEU A 33 3.58 14.52 6.83
N LEU A 34 4.20 13.38 6.51
CA LEU A 34 5.64 13.18 6.68
C LEU A 34 6.49 14.10 5.77
N GLU A 35 6.04 14.38 4.56
CA GLU A 35 6.70 15.35 3.67
C GLU A 35 6.69 16.76 4.27
N SER A 36 5.64 17.12 5.03
CA SER A 36 5.50 18.44 5.66
C SER A 36 6.36 18.65 6.91
N VAL A 37 6.84 17.59 7.57
CA VAL A 37 7.62 17.69 8.81
C VAL A 37 9.13 17.82 8.60
N LYS A 38 9.59 17.87 7.34
CA LYS A 38 11.01 18.13 7.05
C LYS A 38 11.39 19.53 7.54
N LEU A 39 12.47 19.58 8.29
CA LEU A 39 13.00 20.83 8.80
C LEU A 39 13.98 21.44 7.80
N PRO A 40 13.96 22.76 7.57
CA PRO A 40 15.00 23.41 6.79
C PRO A 40 16.35 23.32 7.52
N GLY A 41 17.46 23.37 6.77
CA GLY A 41 18.81 23.16 7.32
C GLY A 41 19.23 24.18 8.39
N ASP A 42 18.58 25.33 8.41
CA ASP A 42 18.74 26.45 9.35
C ASP A 42 17.66 26.48 10.44
N ALA A 43 16.84 25.44 10.57
CA ALA A 43 15.80 25.34 11.60
C ALA A 43 16.35 25.44 13.04
N LEU A 44 17.62 25.09 13.23
CA LEU A 44 18.35 25.25 14.48
C LEU A 44 19.64 26.04 14.24
N THR A 45 20.21 26.58 15.32
CA THR A 45 21.56 27.18 15.29
C THR A 45 22.61 26.17 14.79
N ILE A 46 23.81 26.64 14.49
CA ILE A 46 24.91 25.83 13.93
C ILE A 46 25.21 24.57 14.78
N PHE A 47 25.00 24.63 16.10
CA PHE A 47 25.16 23.49 17.01
C PHE A 47 24.06 22.42 16.89
N GLY A 48 22.91 22.75 16.29
CA GLY A 48 21.77 21.85 16.10
C GLY A 48 21.64 21.27 14.69
N GLY A 49 22.52 21.62 13.75
CA GLY A 49 22.46 21.14 12.35
C GLY A 49 22.52 19.61 12.23
N ALA A 50 23.30 18.94 13.09
CA ALA A 50 23.35 17.48 13.13
C ALA A 50 22.01 16.84 13.54
N THR A 51 21.28 17.48 14.46
CA THR A 51 19.95 17.04 14.88
C THR A 51 18.94 17.20 13.74
N VAL A 52 18.98 18.33 13.01
CA VAL A 52 18.14 18.55 11.82
C VAL A 52 18.42 17.49 10.75
N ALA A 53 19.69 17.19 10.49
CA ALA A 53 20.07 16.16 9.52
C ALA A 53 19.58 14.77 9.93
N ALA A 54 19.74 14.39 11.20
CA ALA A 54 19.27 13.11 11.73
C ALA A 54 17.73 12.98 11.67
N HIS A 55 17.01 14.06 12.03
CA HIS A 55 15.56 14.13 11.89
C HIS A 55 15.12 13.94 10.45
N ASN A 56 15.68 14.71 9.51
CA ASN A 56 15.33 14.62 8.09
C ASN A 56 15.67 13.24 7.50
N ALA A 57 16.78 12.63 7.89
CA ALA A 57 17.13 11.27 7.46
C ALA A 57 16.12 10.22 7.99
N SER A 58 15.63 10.38 9.23
CA SER A 58 14.57 9.53 9.77
C SER A 58 13.25 9.73 9.03
N VAL A 59 12.88 10.98 8.72
CA VAL A 59 11.70 11.29 7.89
C VAL A 59 11.81 10.64 6.52
N ASP A 60 12.98 10.70 5.87
CA ASP A 60 13.22 10.03 4.58
C ASP A 60 13.08 8.51 4.67
N GLY A 61 13.60 7.90 5.74
CA GLY A 61 13.40 6.47 6.00
C GLY A 61 11.92 6.09 6.13
N HIS A 62 11.15 6.88 6.89
CA HIS A 62 9.71 6.66 7.02
C HIS A 62 8.95 6.86 5.72
N LEU A 63 9.28 7.89 4.94
CA LEU A 63 8.68 8.14 3.61
C LEU A 63 8.92 6.97 2.66
N ASN A 64 10.13 6.42 2.63
CA ASN A 64 10.44 5.26 1.81
C ASN A 64 9.64 4.02 2.24
N ASN A 65 9.49 3.79 3.54
CA ASN A 65 8.68 2.69 4.05
C ASN A 65 7.19 2.84 3.68
N VAL A 66 6.65 4.06 3.76
CA VAL A 66 5.26 4.34 3.37
C VAL A 66 5.05 4.11 1.88
N LYS A 67 5.96 4.59 1.02
CA LYS A 67 5.92 4.34 -0.43
C LYS A 67 5.92 2.85 -0.76
N THR A 68 6.84 2.09 -0.17
CA THR A 68 6.89 0.64 -0.33
C THR A 68 5.61 -0.04 0.17
N GLY A 69 5.04 0.42 1.29
CA GLY A 69 3.77 -0.08 1.80
C GLY A 69 2.61 0.14 0.84
N ILE A 70 2.51 1.32 0.23
CA ILE A 70 1.52 1.64 -0.80
C ILE A 70 1.67 0.71 -2.01
N GLU A 71 2.90 0.51 -2.50
CA GLU A 71 3.17 -0.41 -3.62
C GLU A 71 2.78 -1.85 -3.29
N HIS A 72 3.08 -2.32 -2.08
CA HIS A 72 2.69 -3.67 -1.65
C HIS A 72 1.18 -3.86 -1.60
N LEU A 73 0.43 -2.86 -1.14
CA LEU A 73 -1.03 -2.92 -1.10
C LEU A 73 -1.64 -2.91 -2.51
N HIS A 74 -1.10 -2.09 -3.43
CA HIS A 74 -1.52 -2.14 -4.84
C HIS A 74 -1.23 -3.51 -5.46
N ARG A 75 -0.03 -4.08 -5.28
CA ARG A 75 0.29 -5.43 -5.76
C ARG A 75 -0.62 -6.49 -5.14
N ALA A 76 -0.97 -6.35 -3.86
CA ALA A 76 -1.90 -7.27 -3.20
C ALA A 76 -3.31 -7.19 -3.81
N ALA A 77 -3.80 -5.99 -4.12
CA ALA A 77 -5.08 -5.80 -4.81
C ALA A 77 -5.09 -6.45 -6.21
N GLU A 78 -4.02 -6.25 -6.98
CA GLU A 78 -3.82 -6.88 -8.30
C GLU A 78 -3.78 -8.41 -8.20
N GLN A 79 -3.07 -8.94 -7.20
CA GLN A 79 -3.00 -10.39 -6.96
C GLN A 79 -4.36 -10.97 -6.59
N LEU A 80 -5.15 -10.29 -5.76
CA LEU A 80 -6.51 -10.72 -5.43
C LEU A 80 -7.40 -10.75 -6.67
N GLU A 81 -7.33 -9.74 -7.53
CA GLU A 81 -8.07 -9.73 -8.79
C GLU A 81 -7.63 -10.86 -9.73
N GLN A 82 -6.33 -11.14 -9.82
CA GLN A 82 -5.83 -12.25 -10.60
C GLN A 82 -6.27 -13.61 -10.03
N SER A 83 -6.27 -13.76 -8.71
CA SER A 83 -6.79 -14.96 -8.03
C SER A 83 -8.27 -15.15 -8.31
N ALA A 84 -9.08 -14.09 -8.25
CA ALA A 84 -10.50 -14.15 -8.60
C ALA A 84 -10.72 -14.64 -10.03
N LYS A 85 -10.00 -14.09 -11.01
CA LYS A 85 -10.04 -14.52 -12.41
C LYS A 85 -9.64 -15.99 -12.60
N ASN A 86 -8.65 -16.47 -11.84
CA ASN A 86 -8.21 -17.85 -11.92
C ASN A 86 -9.28 -18.81 -11.40
N TRP A 87 -9.94 -18.46 -10.30
CA TRP A 87 -11.04 -19.27 -9.75
C TRP A 87 -12.25 -19.31 -10.69
N GLU A 88 -12.64 -18.18 -11.29
CA GLU A 88 -13.72 -18.18 -12.28
C GLU A 88 -13.44 -19.07 -13.49
N LYS A 89 -12.19 -19.07 -13.98
CA LYS A 89 -11.78 -19.96 -15.08
C LYS A 89 -11.79 -21.42 -14.66
N SER A 90 -11.37 -21.72 -13.42
CA SER A 90 -11.41 -23.08 -12.87
C SER A 90 -12.83 -23.61 -12.70
N ASP A 91 -13.80 -22.73 -12.44
CA ASP A 91 -15.22 -23.08 -12.28
C ASP A 91 -15.95 -23.25 -13.62
N GLN A 92 -15.31 -22.92 -14.76
CA GLN A 92 -15.89 -23.21 -16.09
C GLN A 92 -15.81 -24.72 -16.38
N PRO A 93 -16.89 -25.34 -16.88
CA PRO A 93 -16.83 -26.74 -17.29
C PRO A 93 -15.80 -26.89 -18.42
N TRP A 94 -14.78 -27.71 -18.17
CA TRP A 94 -13.81 -28.13 -19.18
C TRP A 94 -14.53 -28.61 -20.45
N VAL A 95 -14.35 -27.89 -21.55
CA VAL A 95 -14.88 -28.32 -22.85
C VAL A 95 -13.99 -29.47 -23.33
N THR A 96 -14.32 -30.71 -22.97
CA THR A 96 -13.80 -31.90 -23.65
C THR A 96 -14.49 -32.00 -25.00
N LYS A 97 -13.78 -31.66 -26.07
CA LYS A 97 -14.14 -32.04 -27.44
C LYS A 97 -13.70 -33.47 -27.70
#